data_AF-A0A1X7VCF3-F1
#
_entry.id   AF-A0A1X7VCF3-F1
#
_cell.length_a   1.000
_cell.length_b   1.000
_cell.length_c   1.000
_cell.angle_alpha   90.00
_cell.angle_beta   90.00
_cell.angle_gamma   90.00
#
_symmetry.space_group_name_H-M   'P 1'
#
loop_
_entity.id
_entity.type
_entity.pdbx_description
1 polymer ?
#
loop_
_entity_poly.entity_id
_entity_poly.type
_entity_poly.pdbx_seq_one_letter_code
_entity_poly.pdbx_strand_id
1 'polypeptide(L)'
;MFYIASKKVPRKWPIPGVNHVILVASGKGGVGKSTTAVNVAVTLANVKGLRVGLLDADVYGPSLPRLMNLSEQPELDKQDKMIPLTNYNGKCMSMGFLVEESEPIVWRGLMVMSAIRRLLRGVAWGLLDILVIDM
;
A
#
# COMPACT_ATOMS: atom_id res chain seq x y z
N MET A 1 39.66 -4.57 -25.10
CA MET A 1 38.71 -3.45 -25.12
C MET A 1 37.39 -3.96 -24.54
N PHE A 2 37.18 -3.82 -23.23
CA PHE A 2 35.98 -4.32 -22.56
C PHE A 2 34.87 -3.26 -22.63
N TYR A 3 33.78 -3.60 -23.32
CA TYR A 3 32.59 -2.77 -23.44
C TYR A 3 31.79 -2.84 -22.13
N ILE A 4 31.83 -1.79 -21.33
CA ILE A 4 30.96 -1.66 -20.15
C ILE A 4 29.58 -1.25 -20.67
N ALA A 5 28.67 -2.21 -20.78
CA ALA A 5 27.27 -1.93 -21.09
C ALA A 5 26.70 -1.01 -20.01
N SER A 6 26.26 0.19 -20.39
CA SER A 6 25.55 1.08 -19.48
C SER A 6 24.28 0.38 -19.01
N LYS A 7 24.15 0.17 -17.69
CA LYS A 7 22.93 -0.37 -17.10
C LYS A 7 21.80 0.61 -17.39
N LYS A 8 20.94 0.29 -18.37
CA LYS A 8 19.70 1.03 -18.64
C LYS A 8 18.91 1.10 -17.34
N VAL A 9 18.57 2.31 -16.91
CA VAL A 9 17.71 2.53 -15.74
C VAL A 9 16.38 1.80 -16.02
N PRO A 10 15.90 0.97 -15.08
CA PRO A 10 14.64 0.25 -15.25
C PRO A 10 13.50 1.21 -15.59
N ARG A 11 12.69 0.84 -16.58
CA ARG A 11 11.54 1.64 -16.99
C ARG A 11 10.55 1.71 -15.82
N LYS A 12 10.15 2.92 -15.40
CA LYS A 12 9.16 3.10 -14.34
C LYS A 12 7.88 2.35 -14.72
N TRP A 13 7.37 1.56 -13.77
CA TRP A 13 6.13 0.81 -13.91
C TRP A 13 5.06 1.49 -13.05
N PRO A 14 4.31 2.46 -13.59
CA PRO A 14 3.41 3.29 -12.79
C PRO A 14 2.24 2.48 -12.24
N ILE A 15 1.72 2.95 -11.11
CA ILE A 15 0.45 2.50 -10.54
C ILE A 15 -0.65 3.31 -11.23
N PRO A 16 -1.63 2.67 -11.90
CA PRO A 16 -2.68 3.40 -12.61
C PRO A 16 -3.42 4.39 -11.69
N GLY A 17 -3.57 5.64 -12.14
CA GLY A 17 -4.30 6.68 -11.41
C GLY A 17 -3.53 7.34 -10.25
N VAL A 18 -2.27 6.96 -10.00
CA VAL A 18 -1.46 7.51 -8.92
C VAL A 18 -0.37 8.42 -9.49
N ASN A 19 -0.37 9.70 -9.09
CA ASN A 19 0.62 10.68 -9.55
C ASN A 19 1.99 10.49 -8.87
N HIS A 20 2.00 10.36 -7.54
CA HIS A 20 3.21 10.19 -6.75
C HIS A 20 3.10 9.03 -5.75
N VAL A 21 4.24 8.40 -5.48
CA VAL A 21 4.36 7.35 -4.47
C VAL A 21 5.39 7.80 -3.43
N ILE A 22 5.02 7.72 -2.15
CA ILE A 22 5.93 7.90 -1.03
C ILE A 22 6.10 6.55 -0.35
N LEU A 23 7.33 6.09 -0.27
CA LEU A 23 7.67 4.85 0.41
C LEU A 23 8.14 5.17 1.83
N VAL A 24 7.53 4.54 2.83
CA VAL A 24 7.92 4.63 4.24
C VAL A 24 8.45 3.27 4.66
N ALA A 25 9.76 3.19 4.92
CA ALA A 25 10.45 1.95 5.23
C ALA A 25 11.40 2.14 6.41
N SER A 26 11.71 1.04 7.10
CA SER A 26 12.67 1.02 8.21
C SER A 26 13.46 -0.28 8.22
N GLY A 27 14.71 -0.23 8.66
CA GLY A 27 15.54 -1.44 8.78
C GLY A 27 15.29 -2.27 10.04
N LYS A 28 14.37 -1.86 10.91
CA LYS A 28 14.09 -2.49 12.21
C LYS A 28 12.59 -2.42 12.53
N GLY A 29 12.06 -3.48 13.15
CA GLY A 29 10.69 -3.48 13.68
C GLY A 29 10.53 -2.55 14.90
N GLY A 30 9.31 -2.06 15.12
CA GLY A 30 8.96 -1.31 16.33
C GLY A 30 9.37 0.17 16.38
N VAL A 31 9.91 0.73 15.29
CA VAL A 31 10.37 2.14 15.25
C VAL A 31 9.26 3.17 14.98
N GLY A 32 8.01 2.74 14.83
CA GLY A 32 6.88 3.62 14.54
C GLY A 32 6.65 3.94 13.05
N LYS A 33 7.25 3.17 12.14
CA LYS A 33 7.12 3.31 10.68
C LYS A 33 5.67 3.50 10.21
N SER A 34 4.78 2.58 10.57
CA SER A 34 3.37 2.62 10.20
C SER A 34 2.64 3.83 10.78
N THR A 35 2.96 4.21 12.02
CA THR A 35 2.44 5.43 12.66
C THR A 35 2.88 6.68 11.87
N THR A 36 4.14 6.74 11.44
CA THR A 36 4.64 7.82 10.58
C THR A 36 3.92 7.83 9.23
N ALA A 37 3.74 6.66 8.59
CA ALA A 37 3.05 6.55 7.30
C ALA A 37 1.61 7.07 7.37
N VAL A 38 0.85 6.68 8.40
CA VAL A 38 -0.52 7.15 8.65
C VAL A 38 -0.55 8.65 8.88
N ASN A 39 0.31 9.19 9.76
CA ASN A 39 0.32 10.62 10.04
C ASN A 39 0.67 11.46 8.82
N VAL A 40 1.63 11.02 7.99
CA VAL A 40 1.96 11.67 6.72
C VAL A 40 0.74 11.65 5.79
N ALA A 41 0.10 10.49 5.61
CA ALA A 41 -1.05 10.36 4.71
C ALA A 41 -2.24 11.22 5.15
N VAL A 42 -2.62 11.15 6.43
CA VAL A 42 -3.73 11.91 7.02
C VAL A 42 -3.45 13.41 6.97
N THR A 43 -2.23 13.85 7.24
CA THR A 43 -1.86 15.28 7.16
C THR A 43 -1.96 15.78 5.71
N LEU A 44 -1.45 15.02 4.74
CA LEU A 44 -1.55 15.38 3.32
C LEU A 44 -3.03 15.45 2.86
N ALA A 45 -3.86 14.53 3.33
CA ALA A 45 -5.29 14.53 3.02
C ALA A 45 -6.03 15.73 3.64
N ASN A 46 -5.83 15.99 4.93
CA ASN A 46 -6.64 16.96 5.68
C ASN A 46 -6.10 18.38 5.62
N VAL A 47 -4.77 18.57 5.64
CA VAL A 47 -4.16 19.90 5.66
C VAL A 47 -3.90 20.43 4.25
N LYS A 48 -3.56 19.54 3.31
CA LYS A 48 -3.29 19.93 1.91
C LYS A 48 -4.45 19.64 0.96
N GLY A 49 -5.50 18.95 1.42
CA GLY A 49 -6.66 18.61 0.59
C GLY A 49 -6.34 17.64 -0.54
N LEU A 50 -5.23 16.89 -0.43
CA LEU A 50 -4.80 15.96 -1.48
C LEU A 50 -5.61 14.66 -1.44
N ARG A 51 -5.80 14.03 -2.60
CA ARG A 51 -6.36 12.69 -2.67
C ARG A 51 -5.27 11.69 -2.32
N VAL A 52 -5.35 11.15 -1.11
CA VAL A 52 -4.30 10.27 -0.56
C VAL A 52 -4.80 8.84 -0.42
N GLY A 53 -3.99 7.91 -0.90
CA GLY A 53 -4.09 6.49 -0.58
C GLY A 53 -3.00 6.09 0.40
N LEU A 54 -3.29 5.10 1.23
CA LEU A 54 -2.38 4.46 2.16
C LEU A 54 -2.43 2.95 1.92
N LEU A 55 -1.27 2.34 1.69
CA LEU A 55 -1.12 0.93 1.41
C LEU A 55 -0.19 0.26 2.41
N ASP A 56 -0.65 -0.78 3.06
CA ASP A 56 0.17 -1.68 3.88
C ASP A 56 0.71 -2.82 3.02
N ALA A 57 2.03 -2.91 2.89
CA ALA A 57 2.71 -4.04 2.27
C ALA A 57 3.29 -5.02 3.29
N ASP A 58 3.14 -4.75 4.61
CA ASP A 58 3.61 -5.65 5.65
C ASP A 58 2.59 -6.78 5.88
N VAL A 59 3.06 -8.00 5.72
CA VAL A 59 2.26 -9.22 5.74
C VAL A 59 2.09 -9.78 7.15
N TYR A 60 3.03 -9.50 8.05
CA TYR A 60 3.15 -10.20 9.34
C TYR A 60 2.66 -9.39 10.54
N GLY A 61 2.31 -8.12 10.35
CA GLY A 61 1.82 -7.25 11.42
C GLY A 61 1.10 -6.02 10.89
N PRO A 62 0.01 -6.19 10.11
CA PRO A 62 -0.67 -5.08 9.47
C PRO A 62 -1.30 -4.16 10.53
N SER A 63 -0.63 -3.05 10.81
CA SER A 63 -1.06 -2.11 11.85
C SER A 63 -1.95 -0.99 11.29
N LEU A 64 -2.00 -0.85 9.97
CA LEU A 64 -2.78 0.18 9.28
C LEU A 64 -4.29 0.08 9.54
N PRO A 65 -4.94 -1.11 9.45
CA PRO A 65 -6.35 -1.24 9.80
C PRO A 65 -6.69 -0.64 11.17
N ARG A 66 -5.88 -0.98 12.18
CA ARG A 66 -6.04 -0.48 13.55
C ARG A 66 -5.79 1.03 13.65
N LEU A 67 -4.70 1.52 13.06
CA LEU A 67 -4.36 2.95 13.11
C LEU A 67 -5.34 3.83 12.34
N MET A 68 -5.99 3.28 11.31
CA MET A 68 -7.04 3.94 10.54
C MET A 68 -8.43 3.68 11.12
N ASN A 69 -8.57 2.95 12.24
CA ASN A 69 -9.83 2.57 12.85
C ASN A 69 -10.81 1.92 11.84
N LEU A 70 -10.33 0.90 11.14
CA LEU A 70 -11.03 0.14 10.11
C LEU A 70 -11.04 -1.35 10.47
N SER A 71 -12.22 -1.97 10.42
CA SER A 71 -12.43 -3.38 10.75
C SER A 71 -13.27 -4.13 9.72
N GLU A 72 -13.70 -3.45 8.67
CA GLU A 72 -14.53 -4.01 7.60
C GLU A 72 -13.67 -4.78 6.59
N GLN A 73 -14.29 -5.64 5.80
CA GLN A 73 -13.63 -6.23 4.63
C GLN A 73 -13.93 -5.39 3.37
N PRO A 74 -12.94 -5.17 2.49
CA PRO A 74 -13.15 -4.42 1.26
C PRO A 74 -14.06 -5.19 0.30
N GLU A 75 -15.12 -4.52 -0.18
CA GLU A 75 -15.99 -5.04 -1.23
C GLU A 75 -15.30 -5.03 -2.60
N LEU A 76 -15.87 -5.77 -3.55
CA LEU A 76 -15.45 -5.74 -4.95
C LEU A 76 -16.37 -4.83 -5.77
N ASP A 77 -15.78 -4.04 -6.68
CA ASP A 77 -16.52 -3.30 -7.68
C ASP A 77 -16.95 -4.19 -8.87
N LYS A 78 -17.68 -3.61 -9.83
CA LYS A 78 -18.13 -4.30 -11.05
C LYS A 78 -17.00 -4.78 -11.97
N GLN A 79 -15.75 -4.43 -11.69
CA GLN A 79 -14.55 -4.80 -12.43
C GLN A 79 -13.66 -5.76 -11.64
N ASP A 80 -14.19 -6.38 -10.58
CA ASP A 80 -13.48 -7.27 -9.66
C ASP A 80 -12.29 -6.61 -8.94
N LYS A 81 -12.32 -5.28 -8.77
CA LYS A 81 -11.33 -4.55 -7.98
C LYS A 81 -11.83 -4.31 -6.56
N MET A 82 -10.91 -4.45 -5.62
CA MET A 82 -11.17 -4.17 -4.21
C MET A 82 -11.34 -2.67 -4.01
N ILE A 83 -12.47 -2.29 -3.42
CA ILE A 83 -12.75 -0.91 -3.04
C ILE A 83 -11.98 -0.65 -1.74
N PRO A 84 -11.01 0.28 -1.72
CA PRO A 84 -10.28 0.58 -0.49
C PRO A 84 -11.22 1.21 0.52
N LEU A 85 -11.06 0.81 1.78
CA LEU A 85 -11.80 1.40 2.89
C LEU A 85 -11.36 2.84 3.11
N THR A 86 -12.21 3.65 3.73
CA THR A 86 -11.93 5.07 3.93
C THR A 86 -12.13 5.47 5.38
N ASN A 87 -11.13 6.15 5.96
CA ASN A 87 -11.27 6.89 7.20
C ASN A 87 -10.28 8.05 7.21
N TYR A 88 -10.49 9.05 8.09
CA TYR A 88 -9.63 10.23 8.21
C TYR A 88 -9.33 10.94 6.88
N ASN A 89 -10.30 10.94 5.96
CA ASN A 89 -10.21 11.50 4.60
C ASN A 89 -9.16 10.82 3.69
N GLY A 90 -8.69 9.62 4.03
CA GLY A 90 -7.75 8.82 3.24
C GLY A 90 -8.33 7.47 2.85
N LYS A 91 -7.94 6.96 1.67
CA LYS A 91 -8.22 5.59 1.24
C LYS A 91 -7.16 4.65 1.82
N CYS A 92 -7.55 3.53 2.40
CA CYS A 92 -6.67 2.57 3.04
C CYS A 92 -6.88 1.18 2.45
N MET A 93 -5.77 0.49 2.12
CA MET A 93 -5.76 -0.93 1.82
C MET A 93 -4.61 -1.59 2.58
N SER A 94 -4.82 -2.79 3.08
CA SER A 94 -3.80 -3.54 3.84
C SER A 94 -3.91 -5.03 3.56
N MET A 95 -2.79 -5.75 3.65
CA MET A 95 -2.78 -7.21 3.69
C MET A 95 -3.63 -7.76 4.84
N GLY A 96 -3.76 -7.02 5.95
CA GLY A 96 -4.59 -7.41 7.08
C GLY A 96 -6.09 -7.49 6.78
N PHE A 97 -6.55 -6.90 5.67
CA PHE A 97 -7.93 -7.07 5.21
C PHE A 97 -8.15 -8.36 4.40
N LEU A 98 -7.06 -8.95 3.89
CA LEU A 98 -7.10 -10.06 2.93
C LEU A 98 -6.72 -11.41 3.53
N VAL A 99 -6.17 -11.41 4.75
CA VAL A 99 -5.66 -12.60 5.43
C VAL A 99 -6.43 -12.77 6.73
N GLU A 100 -7.16 -13.88 6.86
CA GLU A 100 -7.76 -14.26 8.13
C GLU A 100 -6.64 -14.66 9.12
N GLU A 101 -6.72 -14.17 10.36
CA GLU A 101 -5.72 -14.42 11.42
C GLU A 101 -5.63 -15.88 11.86
N SER A 102 -6.42 -16.78 11.28
CA SER A 102 -6.70 -18.12 11.80
C SER A 102 -5.53 -19.10 11.64
N GLU A 103 -4.62 -18.93 10.68
CA GLU A 103 -3.49 -19.85 10.49
C GLU A 103 -2.18 -19.18 10.00
N PRO A 104 -1.01 -19.61 10.49
CA PRO A 104 0.29 -19.15 9.97
C PRO A 104 0.50 -19.57 8.51
N ILE A 105 0.35 -18.62 7.57
CA ILE A 105 0.60 -18.86 6.15
C ILE A 105 2.09 -18.82 5.86
N VAL A 106 2.62 -19.88 5.22
CA VAL A 106 4.00 -19.88 4.68
C VAL A 106 4.03 -19.11 3.35
N TRP A 107 4.54 -17.89 3.39
CA TRP A 107 4.64 -17.01 2.22
C TRP A 107 5.78 -17.44 1.29
N ARG A 108 5.43 -18.05 0.16
CA ARG A 108 6.39 -18.31 -0.94
C ARG A 108 6.58 -17.05 -1.78
N GLY A 109 7.75 -16.87 -2.39
CA GLY A 109 8.07 -15.65 -3.16
C GLY A 109 7.04 -15.29 -4.24
N LEU A 110 6.47 -16.28 -4.94
CA LEU A 110 5.40 -16.06 -5.92
C LEU A 110 4.11 -15.53 -5.29
N MET A 111 3.78 -15.95 -4.07
CA MET A 111 2.60 -15.48 -3.34
C MET A 111 2.76 -14.01 -2.95
N VAL A 112 3.94 -13.64 -2.42
CA VAL A 112 4.26 -12.25 -2.09
C VAL A 112 4.17 -11.35 -3.32
N MET A 113 4.76 -11.77 -4.45
CA MET A 113 4.66 -11.02 -5.70
C MET A 113 3.21 -10.87 -6.19
N SER A 114 2.39 -11.91 -6.01
CA SER A 114 0.98 -11.90 -6.41
C SER A 114 0.15 -11.00 -5.51
N ALA A 115 0.39 -11.02 -4.19
CA ALA A 115 -0.24 -10.15 -3.21
C ALA A 115 0.10 -8.67 -3.45
N ILE A 116 1.37 -8.34 -3.63
CA ILE A 116 1.80 -6.97 -3.96
C ILE A 116 1.14 -6.52 -5.27
N ARG A 117 1.08 -7.38 -6.29
CA ARG A 117 0.40 -7.06 -7.56
C ARG A 117 -1.10 -6.81 -7.34
N ARG A 118 -1.77 -7.63 -6.52
CA ARG A 118 -3.18 -7.47 -6.15
C ARG A 118 -3.41 -6.12 -5.44
N LEU A 119 -2.55 -5.74 -4.50
CA LEU A 119 -2.65 -4.47 -3.79
C LEU A 119 -2.39 -3.23 -4.67
N LEU A 120 -1.42 -3.34 -5.59
CA LEU A 120 -1.07 -2.22 -6.46
C LEU A 120 -2.02 -2.07 -7.66
N ARG A 121 -2.65 -3.15 -8.14
CA ARG A 121 -3.42 -3.16 -9.40
C ARG A 121 -4.83 -3.70 -9.30
N GLY A 122 -5.11 -4.52 -8.30
CA GLY A 122 -6.44 -5.06 -7.99
C GLY A 122 -7.24 -4.18 -7.04
N VAL A 123 -6.79 -2.96 -6.76
CA VAL A 123 -7.49 -1.99 -5.91
C VAL A 123 -8.01 -0.84 -6.77
N ALA A 124 -9.25 -0.43 -6.54
CA ALA A 124 -9.89 0.71 -7.18
C ALA A 124 -9.42 2.04 -6.54
N TRP A 125 -8.12 2.34 -6.63
CA TRP A 125 -7.53 3.58 -6.07
C TRP A 125 -8.18 4.86 -6.63
N GLY A 126 -8.66 4.81 -7.88
CA GLY A 126 -9.15 5.99 -8.59
C GLY A 126 -8.00 6.95 -8.91
N LEU A 127 -8.27 8.25 -8.84
CA LEU A 127 -7.25 9.28 -8.99
C LEU A 127 -6.69 9.66 -7.62
N LEU A 128 -5.39 9.45 -7.42
CA LEU A 128 -4.64 9.84 -6.23
C LEU A 128 -3.53 10.80 -6.61
N ASP A 129 -3.39 11.84 -5.79
CA ASP A 129 -2.23 12.72 -5.86
C ASP A 129 -1.01 12.04 -5.25
N ILE A 130 -1.21 11.31 -4.14
CA ILE A 130 -0.16 10.58 -3.43
C ILE A 130 -0.68 9.22 -2.95
N LEU A 131 0.11 8.17 -3.18
CA LEU A 131 -0.01 6.88 -2.51
C LEU A 131 1.16 6.72 -1.52
N VAL A 132 0.87 6.63 -0.24
CA VAL A 132 1.84 6.31 0.80
C VAL A 132 1.88 4.80 0.98
N ILE A 133 3.05 4.19 0.88
CA ILE A 133 3.25 2.74 1.04
C ILE A 133 4.06 2.49 2.31
N ASP A 134 3.48 1.75 3.23
CA ASP A 134 4.14 1.21 4.42
C ASP A 134 4.77 -0.14 4.09
N MET A 135 6.10 -0.26 4.26
CA MET A 135 6.93 -1.40 3.83
C MET A 135 7.40 -2.29 4.95
#